data_AF-A0AA50VQ36-F1
#
_entry.id   AF-A0AA50VQ36-F1
#
_cell.length_a   1.000
_cell.length_b   1.000
_cell.length_c   1.000
_cell.angle_alpha   90.00
_cell.angle_beta   90.00
_cell.angle_gamma   90.00
#
_symmetry.space_group_name_H-M   'P 1'
#
loop_
_entity.id
_entity.type
_entity.pdbx_description
1 polymer ?
#
loop_
_entity_poly.entity_id
_entity_poly.type
_entity_poly.pdbx_seq_one_letter_code
_entity_poly.pdbx_strand_id
1 'polypeptide(L)'
;ASSSYDNTVKLYKEDKLDSDWTCTATLYSHESTVWSLAFDKTGQRLATCSDDRTVKIWKEYTSENSEGVIVPEQESIWKCVCTLSGYHT
;
A
#
# COMPACT_ATOMS: atom_id res chain seq x y z
N ALA A 1 -8.05 -3.40 2.23
CA ALA A 1 -7.14 -2.28 2.54
C ALA A 1 -7.89 -1.28 3.40
N SER A 2 -7.23 -0.65 4.37
CA SER A 2 -7.82 0.40 5.20
C SER A 2 -6.91 1.63 5.24
N SER A 3 -7.51 2.82 5.26
CA SER A 3 -6.84 4.10 5.55
C SER A 3 -7.19 4.55 6.97
N SER A 4 -6.27 5.24 7.64
CA SER A 4 -6.40 5.55 9.07
C SER A 4 -5.89 6.95 9.41
N TYR A 5 -6.33 7.45 10.57
CA TYR A 5 -5.84 8.67 11.22
C TYR A 5 -4.41 8.52 11.75
N ASP A 6 -3.89 7.30 11.88
CA ASP A 6 -2.52 7.01 12.32
C ASP A 6 -1.45 7.21 11.22
N ASN A 7 -1.84 7.86 10.11
CA ASN A 7 -1.01 8.14 8.93
C ASN A 7 -0.60 6.89 8.13
N THR A 8 -1.17 5.72 8.44
CA THR A 8 -0.85 4.47 7.74
C THR A 8 -2.00 3.95 6.88
N VAL A 9 -1.63 3.09 5.94
CA VAL A 9 -2.57 2.22 5.23
C VAL A 9 -2.21 0.78 5.54
N LYS A 10 -3.21 -0.03 5.86
CA LYS A 10 -3.01 -1.47 6.13
C LYS A 10 -3.64 -2.33 5.05
N LEU A 11 -2.92 -3.38 4.67
CA LEU A 11 -3.37 -4.40 3.74
C LEU A 11 -3.60 -5.70 4.49
N TYR A 12 -4.62 -6.43 4.07
CA TYR A 12 -5.05 -7.66 4.71
C TYR A 12 -5.22 -8.72 3.63
N LYS A 13 -4.82 -9.95 3.93
CA LYS A 13 -5.04 -11.12 3.08
C LYS A 13 -5.52 -12.27 3.97
N GLU A 14 -6.33 -13.13 3.37
CA GLU A 14 -6.76 -14.39 3.99
C GLU A 14 -5.59 -15.38 3.96
N ASP A 15 -5.29 -15.99 5.11
CA ASP A 15 -4.41 -17.14 5.19
C ASP A 15 -5.17 -18.38 4.72
N LYS A 16 -4.57 -19.12 3.79
CA LYS A 16 -5.22 -20.29 3.16
C LYS A 16 -5.23 -21.52 4.07
N LEU A 17 -4.40 -21.54 5.12
CA LEU A 17 -4.27 -22.70 6.01
C LEU A 17 -5.38 -22.75 7.05
N ASP A 18 -5.80 -21.60 7.57
CA ASP A 18 -6.79 -21.50 8.65
C ASP A 18 -8.00 -20.59 8.31
N SER A 19 -8.01 -19.95 7.13
CA SER A 19 -9.06 -19.01 6.68
C SER A 19 -9.17 -17.75 7.54
N ASP A 20 -8.15 -17.42 8.35
CA ASP A 20 -8.11 -16.17 9.10
C ASP A 20 -7.55 -15.02 8.26
N TRP A 21 -7.98 -13.80 8.58
CA TRP A 21 -7.48 -12.59 7.91
C TRP A 21 -6.35 -11.97 8.71
N THR A 22 -5.19 -11.80 8.06
CA THR A 22 -3.99 -11.23 8.70
C THR A 22 -3.59 -9.92 8.04
N CYS A 23 -2.94 -9.04 8.81
CA CYS A 23 -2.37 -7.80 8.31
C CYS A 23 -1.02 -8.10 7.63
N THR A 24 -1.00 -8.11 6.30
CA THR A 24 0.17 -8.50 5.50
C THR A 24 1.09 -7.33 5.16
N ALA A 25 0.60 -6.09 5.21
CA ALA A 25 1.46 -4.93 5.03
C ALA A 25 0.93 -3.72 5.79
N THR A 26 1.86 -2.91 6.29
CA THR A 26 1.57 -1.54 6.75
C THR A 26 2.40 -0.57 5.93
N LEU A 27 1.73 0.38 5.27
CA LEU A 27 2.33 1.35 4.37
C LEU A 27 2.64 2.62 5.15
N TYR A 28 3.92 2.85 5.43
CA TYR A 28 4.42 4.02 6.14
C TYR A 28 5.04 5.00 5.13
N SER A 29 4.37 6.13 4.89
CA SER A 29 4.95 7.23 4.10
C SER A 29 4.17 8.54 4.20
N HIS A 30 2.88 8.49 4.51
CA HIS A 30 2.10 9.70 4.74
C HIS A 30 2.47 10.36 6.07
N GLU A 31 2.41 11.69 6.10
CA GLU A 31 2.77 12.50 7.29
C GLU A 31 1.54 12.96 8.08
N SER A 32 0.34 12.74 7.54
CA SER A 32 -0.94 13.04 8.18
C SER A 32 -2.00 12.00 7.79
N THR A 33 -3.22 12.20 8.30
CA THR A 33 -4.37 11.28 8.15
C THR A 33 -4.57 10.85 6.70
N VAL A 34 -4.73 9.56 6.47
CA VAL A 34 -5.07 9.03 5.14
C VAL A 34 -6.58 8.96 5.03
N TRP A 35 -7.16 9.72 4.10
CA TRP A 35 -8.60 9.87 3.98
C TRP A 35 -9.23 8.85 3.04
N SER A 36 -8.52 8.46 1.98
CA SER A 36 -9.05 7.54 0.99
C SER A 36 -7.96 6.73 0.30
N LEU A 37 -8.39 5.61 -0.28
CA LEU A 37 -7.56 4.71 -1.06
C LEU A 37 -8.35 4.11 -2.22
N ALA A 38 -7.66 3.76 -3.30
CA ALA A 38 -8.25 3.10 -4.46
C ALA A 38 -7.21 2.20 -5.15
N PHE A 39 -7.58 0.95 -5.41
CA PHE A 39 -6.77 0.05 -6.24
C PHE A 39 -6.91 0.39 -7.72
N ASP A 40 -5.87 0.07 -8.47
CA ASP A 40 -6.00 -0.02 -9.92
C ASP A 40 -6.82 -1.26 -10.32
N LYS A 41 -7.15 -1.37 -11.61
CA LYS A 41 -7.96 -2.50 -12.12
C LYS A 41 -7.30 -3.85 -11.92
N THR A 42 -5.97 -3.90 -11.85
CA THR A 42 -5.21 -5.16 -11.71
C THR A 42 -4.98 -5.55 -10.24
N GLY A 43 -5.18 -4.61 -9.30
CA GLY A 43 -4.88 -4.80 -7.89
C GLY A 43 -3.38 -4.68 -7.54
N GLN A 44 -2.50 -4.48 -8.53
CA GLN A 44 -1.05 -4.39 -8.34
C GLN A 44 -0.58 -3.00 -7.89
N ARG A 45 -1.44 -1.99 -8.01
CA ARG A 45 -1.16 -0.63 -7.56
C ARG A 45 -2.29 -0.09 -6.70
N LEU A 46 -1.90 0.75 -5.75
CA LEU A 46 -2.82 1.45 -4.86
C LEU A 46 -2.51 2.94 -4.90
N ALA A 47 -3.53 3.77 -5.06
CA ALA A 47 -3.45 5.20 -4.83
C ALA A 47 -4.02 5.53 -3.45
N THR A 48 -3.35 6.41 -2.71
CA THR A 48 -3.79 6.88 -1.39
C THR A 48 -3.73 8.41 -1.34
N CYS A 49 -4.71 9.05 -0.72
CA CYS A 49 -4.70 10.50 -0.50
C CYS A 49 -4.74 10.84 0.99
N SER A 50 -3.98 11.86 1.37
CA SER A 50 -3.81 12.25 2.77
C SER A 50 -3.99 13.76 2.95
N ASP A 51 -4.30 14.11 4.19
CA ASP A 51 -4.28 15.47 4.70
C ASP A 51 -2.90 16.14 4.61
N ASP A 52 -1.82 15.36 4.40
CA ASP A 52 -0.47 15.88 4.14
C ASP A 52 -0.33 16.58 2.77
N ARG A 53 -1.43 16.73 2.03
CA ARG A 53 -1.52 17.33 0.69
C ARG A 53 -0.76 16.55 -0.37
N THR A 54 -0.58 15.25 -0.16
CA THR A 54 0.01 14.34 -1.14
C THR A 54 -0.92 13.20 -1.53
N VAL A 55 -0.74 12.75 -2.77
CA VAL A 55 -1.25 11.46 -3.23
C VAL A 55 -0.06 10.54 -3.45
N LYS A 56 -0.09 9.34 -2.88
CA LYS A 56 0.98 8.35 -3.03
C LYS A 56 0.51 7.18 -3.86
N ILE A 57 1.38 6.72 -4.75
CA ILE A 57 1.16 5.51 -5.55
C ILE A 57 2.06 4.42 -5.00
N TRP A 58 1.43 3.30 -4.65
CA TRP A 58 2.08 2.12 -4.13
C TRP A 58 2.04 1.01 -5.16
N LYS A 59 3.08 0.19 -5.19
CA LYS A 59 3.18 -0.98 -6.06
C LYS A 59 3.51 -2.21 -5.22
N GLU A 60 2.83 -3.31 -5.52
CA GLU A 60 3.11 -4.63 -4.99
C GLU A 60 4.29 -5.28 -5.75
N TYR A 61 5.21 -5.88 -5.01
CA TYR A 61 6.29 -6.70 -5.53
C TYR A 61 6.13 -8.11 -4.98
N THR A 62 6.01 -9.08 -5.88
CA THR A 62 5.99 -10.51 -5.59
C THR A 62 7.37 -11.12 -5.84
N SER A 63 7.59 -12.36 -5.42
CA SER A 63 8.85 -13.10 -5.65
C SER A 63 9.27 -13.18 -7.13
N GLU A 64 8.32 -13.14 -8.05
CA GLU A 64 8.54 -13.23 -9.50
C GLU A 64 8.61 -11.85 -10.19
N ASN A 65 8.83 -10.77 -9.44
CA ASN A 65 8.89 -9.43 -10.03
C ASN A 65 10.07 -9.27 -11.01
N SER A 66 9.82 -8.61 -12.14
CA SER A 66 10.84 -8.34 -13.16
C SER A 66 11.82 -7.21 -12.81
N GLU A 67 11.62 -6.53 -11.69
CA GLU A 67 12.41 -5.36 -11.27
C GLU A 67 13.56 -5.71 -10.30
N GLY A 68 13.77 -7.00 -10.03
CA GLY A 68 14.88 -7.47 -9.18
C GLY A 68 14.74 -7.08 -7.70
N VAL A 69 13.53 -6.73 -7.26
CA VAL A 69 13.26 -6.42 -5.86
C VAL A 69 13.29 -7.73 -5.06
N ILE A 70 14.18 -7.80 -4.08
CA ILE A 70 14.27 -8.97 -3.20
C ILE A 70 13.03 -8.99 -2.31
N VAL A 71 12.26 -10.07 -2.42
CA VAL A 71 11.04 -10.33 -1.66
C VAL A 71 11.30 -11.53 -0.75
N PRO A 72 11.16 -11.41 0.58
CA PRO A 72 11.27 -12.55 1.48
C PRO A 72 10.28 -13.66 1.09
N GLU A 73 10.65 -14.92 1.29
CA GLU A 73 9.79 -16.05 0.93
C GLU A 73 8.40 -15.92 1.58
N GLN A 74 7.36 -15.94 0.74
CA GLN A 74 5.92 -15.95 1.07
C GLN A 74 5.19 -14.62 1.33
N GLU A 75 5.85 -13.46 1.33
CA GLU A 75 5.15 -12.18 1.52
C GLU A 75 5.38 -11.21 0.37
N SER A 76 4.30 -10.73 -0.27
CA SER A 76 4.37 -9.60 -1.20
C SER A 76 4.73 -8.32 -0.44
N ILE A 77 5.72 -7.55 -0.91
CA ILE A 77 6.04 -6.25 -0.29
C ILE A 77 5.43 -5.11 -1.08
N TRP A 78 5.03 -4.05 -0.38
CA TRP A 78 4.45 -2.85 -0.98
C TRP A 78 5.40 -1.67 -0.80
N LYS A 79 5.69 -0.95 -1.88
CA LYS A 79 6.56 0.24 -1.85
C LYS A 79 5.86 1.44 -2.46
N CYS A 80 6.10 2.61 -1.88
CA CYS A 80 5.74 3.88 -2.48
C CYS A 80 6.67 4.12 -3.68
N VAL A 81 6.09 4.18 -4.89
CA VAL A 81 6.82 4.38 -6.15
C VAL A 81 6.64 5.80 -6.70
N CYS A 82 5.67 6.55 -6.20
CA CYS A 82 5.44 7.94 -6.59
C CYS A 82 4.77 8.71 -5.45
N THR A 83 5.18 9.96 -5.25
CA THR A 83 4.48 10.94 -4.42
C THR A 83 4.13 12.14 -5.29
N LEU A 84 2.84 12.42 -5.40
CA LEU A 84 2.29 13.57 -6.11
C LEU A 84 1.98 14.65 -5.07
N SER A 85 2.59 15.82 -5.21
CA SER A 85 2.43 16.96 -4.31
C SER A 85 2.34 18.26 -5.12
N GLY A 86 1.86 19.34 -4.48
CA GLY A 86 1.77 20.67 -5.11
C GLY A 86 0.51 20.93 -5.95
N TYR A 87 -0.43 19.98 -5.99
CA TYR A 87 -1.70 20.08 -6.73
C TYR A 87 -2.93 20.24 -5.82
N HIS A 88 -2.73 20.07 -4.51
CA HIS A 88 -3.76 20.20 -3.48
C HIS A 88 -3.27 21.25 -2.49
N THR A 89 -4.05 22.33 -2.32
CA THR A 89 -3.70 23.51 -1.51
C THR A 89 -4.32 23.45 -0.14
#